data_AF-A0A139QA31-F1
#
_entry.id   AF-A0A139QA31-F1
#
_cell.length_a   1.000
_cell.length_b   1.000
_cell.length_c   1.000
_cell.angle_alpha   90.00
_cell.angle_beta   90.00
_cell.angle_gamma   90.00
#
_symmetry.space_group_name_H-M   'P 1'
#
loop_
_entity.id
_entity.type
_entity.pdbx_description
1 polymer ?
#
loop_
_entity_poly.entity_id
_entity_poly.type
_entity_poly.pdbx_seq_one_letter_code
_entity_poly.pdbx_strand_id
1 'polypeptide(L)' 'MIESRPGFDKITSFDEFNKYYWYRDELSQICKSLGLENRGTKQELNHIIEQSFKGNLIKKSSVKRKRNE' A
#
# COMPACT_ATOMS: atom_id res chain seq x y z
N MET A 1 18.83 20.00 -5.35
CA MET A 1 19.34 18.67 -5.73
C MET A 1 18.31 17.68 -5.23
N ILE A 2 17.49 17.11 -6.11
CA ILE A 2 16.38 16.24 -5.71
C ILE A 2 16.99 14.86 -5.57
N GLU A 3 17.37 14.53 -4.35
CA GLU A 3 17.98 13.25 -4.00
C GLU A 3 17.09 12.11 -4.51
N SER A 4 17.72 11.26 -5.31
CA SER A 4 17.19 10.23 -6.20
C SER A 4 16.41 9.12 -5.49
N ARG A 5 15.37 9.45 -4.73
CA ARG A 5 14.47 8.44 -4.20
C ARG A 5 13.74 7.81 -5.39
N PRO A 6 13.84 6.48 -5.59
CA PRO A 6 13.06 5.83 -6.63
C PRO A 6 11.59 6.07 -6.34
N GLY A 7 10.87 6.63 -7.31
CA GLY A 7 9.41 6.67 -7.23
C GLY A 7 8.87 5.26 -7.06
N PHE A 8 7.74 5.12 -6.37
CA PHE A 8 7.08 3.82 -6.22
C PHE A 8 6.90 3.07 -7.54
N ASP A 9 6.71 3.81 -8.64
CA ASP A 9 6.64 3.29 -10.01
C ASP A 9 7.85 2.42 -10.42
N LYS A 10 9.05 2.70 -9.88
CA LYS A 10 10.26 1.91 -10.11
C LYS A 10 10.37 0.66 -9.23
N ILE A 11 9.50 0.54 -8.23
CA ILE A 11 9.55 -0.55 -7.25
C ILE A 11 8.54 -1.60 -7.66
N THR A 12 9.05 -2.70 -8.20
CA THR A 12 8.23 -3.83 -8.66
C THR A 12 8.11 -4.94 -7.61
N SER A 13 8.75 -4.80 -6.45
CA SER A 13 8.74 -5.81 -5.39
C SER A 13 8.75 -5.22 -3.99
N PHE A 14 8.10 -5.91 -3.05
CA PHE A 14 8.03 -5.49 -1.66
C PHE A 14 9.40 -5.46 -0.96
N ASP A 15 10.36 -6.31 -1.36
CA ASP A 15 11.71 -6.28 -0.79
C ASP A 15 12.43 -4.96 -1.09
N GLU A 16 12.39 -4.51 -2.35
CA GLU A 16 12.89 -3.20 -2.74
C GLU A 16 12.10 -2.07 -2.08
N PHE A 17 10.79 -2.25 -1.93
CA PHE A 17 9.97 -1.31 -1.19
C PHE A 17 10.46 -1.15 0.26
N ASN A 18 10.63 -2.25 0.97
CA ASN A 18 11.00 -2.29 2.39
C ASN A 18 12.46 -1.87 2.64
N LYS A 19 13.33 -1.89 1.61
CA LYS A 19 14.68 -1.31 1.70
C LYS A 19 14.68 0.20 1.92
N TYR A 20 13.61 0.89 1.53
CA TYR A 20 13.48 2.33 1.72
C TYR A 20 12.53 2.64 2.88
N TYR A 21 12.87 3.65 3.68
CA TYR A 21 12.00 4.10 4.76
C TYR A 21 10.85 4.96 4.23
N TRP A 22 9.62 4.45 4.23
CA TRP A 22 8.45 5.20 3.77
C TRP A 22 7.75 5.97 4.88
N TYR A 23 7.40 7.22 4.58
CA TYR A 23 6.52 8.01 5.41
C TYR A 23 5.06 7.63 5.17
N ARG A 24 4.22 7.94 6.16
CA ARG A 24 2.79 7.61 6.12
C ARG A 24 2.04 8.29 4.97
N ASP A 25 2.45 9.50 4.59
CA ASP A 25 1.89 10.22 3.45
C ASP A 25 2.25 9.54 2.12
N GLU A 26 3.50 9.08 1.98
CA GLU A 26 3.95 8.34 0.80
C GLU A 26 3.23 6.99 0.68
N LEU A 27 3.11 6.26 1.80
CA LEU A 27 2.33 5.02 1.86
C LEU A 27 0.87 5.27 1.44
N SER A 28 0.28 6.39 1.85
CA SER A 28 -1.06 6.79 1.46
C SER A 28 -1.17 7.10 -0.04
N GLN A 29 -0.19 7.81 -0.62
CA GLN A 29 -0.11 8.07 -2.07
C GLN A 29 0.02 6.78 -2.88
N ILE A 30 0.81 5.81 -2.40
CA ILE A 30 0.98 4.50 -3.04
C ILE A 30 -0.35 3.75 -3.03
N CYS A 31 -0.98 3.60 -1.86
CA CYS A 31 -2.28 2.97 -1.76
C CYS A 31 -3.31 3.66 -2.67
N LYS A 32 -3.29 4.99 -2.77
CA LYS A 32 -4.18 5.77 -3.64
C LYS A 32 -3.92 5.52 -5.13
N SER A 33 -2.65 5.42 -5.53
CA SER A 33 -2.24 5.12 -6.91
C SER A 33 -2.59 3.70 -7.33
N LEU A 34 -2.51 2.75 -6.40
CA LEU A 34 -2.93 1.35 -6.58
C LEU A 34 -4.46 1.15 -6.50
N GLY A 35 -5.22 2.20 -6.16
CA GLY A 35 -6.67 2.10 -5.96
C GLY A 35 -7.08 1.30 -4.71
N LEU A 36 -6.17 1.14 -3.76
CA LEU A 36 -6.36 0.41 -2.50
C LEU A 36 -6.89 1.31 -1.39
N GLU A 37 -7.21 0.69 -0.25
CA GLU A 37 -7.57 1.40 0.96
C GLU A 37 -6.36 2.24 1.44
N ASN A 38 -6.52 3.56 1.54
CA ASN A 38 -5.52 4.47 2.10
C ASN A 38 -5.95 5.06 3.46
N ARG A 39 -7.09 4.59 3.98
CA ARG A 39 -7.63 5.01 5.27
C ARG A 39 -7.12 4.08 6.34
N GLY A 40 -5.98 4.43 6.95
CA GLY A 40 -5.38 3.61 7.99
C GLY A 40 -4.21 4.25 8.74
N THR A 41 -3.66 3.46 9.67
CA THR A 41 -2.38 3.75 10.33
C THR A 41 -1.22 3.41 9.39
N LYS A 42 0.01 3.82 9.74
CA LYS A 42 1.21 3.49 8.95
C LYS A 42 1.33 1.98 8.72
N GLN A 43 1.02 1.19 9.75
CA GLN A 43 1.07 -0.27 9.69
C GLN A 43 0.02 -0.84 8.72
N GLU A 44 -1.21 -0.34 8.77
CA GLU A 44 -2.28 -0.72 7.81
C GLU A 44 -1.85 -0.45 6.38
N LEU A 45 -1.35 0.76 6.09
CA LEU A 45 -0.90 1.12 4.74
C LEU A 45 0.25 0.22 4.26
N ASN A 46 1.21 -0.08 5.15
CA ASN A 46 2.31 -0.98 4.82
C ASN A 46 1.83 -2.41 4.53
N HIS A 47 0.87 -2.90 5.32
CA HIS A 47 0.28 -4.22 5.15
C HIS A 47 -0.51 -4.32 3.83
N ILE A 48 -1.27 -3.28 3.47
CA ILE A 48 -2.02 -3.19 2.21
C ILE A 48 -1.06 -3.23 1.01
N ILE A 49 0.07 -2.51 1.09
CA ILE A 49 1.11 -2.51 0.05
C ILE A 49 1.75 -3.89 -0.05
N GLU A 50 2.11 -4.52 1.08
CA GLU A 50 2.64 -5.89 1.11
C GLU A 50 1.68 -6.89 0.44
N GLN A 51 0.40 -6.83 0.77
CA GLN A 51 -0.61 -7.71 0.17
C GLN A 51 -0.77 -7.43 -1.33
N SER A 52 -0.71 -6.17 -1.75
CA SER A 52 -0.74 -5.80 -3.17
C SER A 52 0.41 -6.43 -3.96
N PHE A 53 1.63 -6.44 -3.41
CA PHE A 53 2.78 -7.11 -4.04
C PHE A 53 2.65 -8.64 -4.03
N LYS A 54 1.99 -9.22 -3.03
CA LYS A 54 1.67 -10.66 -2.98
C LYS A 54 0.51 -11.06 -3.89
N GLY A 55 -0.11 -10.11 -4.61
CA GLY A 55 -1.27 -10.35 -5.47
C GLY A 55 -2.62 -10.39 -4.74
N ASN A 56 -2.63 -10.18 -3.42
CA ASN A 56 -3.85 -9.99 -2.64
C ASN A 56 -4.22 -8.49 -2.65
N LEU A 57 -4.94 -8.08 -3.67
CA LEU A 57 -5.49 -6.73 -3.71
C LEU A 57 -6.58 -6.62 -2.64
N ILE A 58 -6.26 -5.98 -1.50
CA ILE A 58 -7.26 -5.48 -0.56
C ILE A 58 -8.01 -4.34 -1.27
N LYS A 59 -8.90 -4.72 -2.18
CA LYS A 59 -9.90 -3.80 -2.71
C LYS A 59 -10.67 -3.28 -1.51
N LYS A 60 -10.87 -1.96 -1.44
CA LYS A 60 -11.76 -1.32 -0.48
C LYS A 60 -12.93 -2.25 -0.25
N SER A 61 -12.95 -2.87 0.92
CA SER A 61 -13.92 -3.90 1.21
C SER A 61 -15.26 -3.18 1.11
N SER A 62 -15.98 -3.40 0.02
CA SER A 62 -17.43 -3.31 0.03
C SER A 62 -17.79 -4.36 1.06
N VAL A 63 -17.90 -3.95 2.32
CA VAL A 63 -18.27 -4.82 3.43
C VAL A 63 -19.64 -5.37 3.05
N LYS A 64 -19.66 -6.49 2.33
CA LYS A 64 -20.76 -7.43 2.39
C LYS A 64 -20.63 -7.98 3.79
N ARG A 65 -21.31 -7.33 4.72
CA ARG A 65 -21.70 -7.96 5.97
C ARG A 65 -22.38 -9.27 5.57
N LYS A 66 -21.65 -10.39 5.63
CA LYS A 66 -22.31 -11.67 5.84
C LYS A 66 -22.88 -11.57 7.25
N ARG A 67 -24.13 -11.12 7.32
CA ARG A 67 -24.99 -11.40 8.47
C ARG A 67 -25.12 -12.91 8.45
N ASN A 68 -24.32 -13.57 9.29
CA ASN A 68 -24.53 -14.97 9.61
C ASN A 68 -25.94 -15.11 10.19
N GLU A 69 -26.67 -16.05 9.62
CA GLU A 69 -27.79 -16.84 10.18
C GLU A 69 -28.82 -16.12 11.06
#